data_AF-A0A9Q9Y006-F1
#
_entry.id   AF-A0A9Q9Y006-F1
#
_cell.length_a   1.000
_cell.length_b   1.000
_cell.length_c   1.000
_cell.angle_alpha   90.00
_cell.angle_beta   90.00
_cell.angle_gamma   90.00
#
_symmetry.space_group_name_H-M   'P 1'
#
loop_
_entity.id
_entity.type
_entity.pdbx_description
1 polymer ?
#
loop_
_entity_poly.entity_id
_entity_poly.type
_entity_poly.pdbx_seq_one_letter_code
_entity_poly.pdbx_strand_id
1 'polypeptide(L)'
;MKTYNVITGALKLYFMLDRCRSRHHQLTDPYERFGCELCSEALKQMPPAHCETLRYLMAHLKRVTQNEKHNLMNAENLGIVFGPTLMRAPDLDAMTALNDIRYQRQVVELLIKNEDILF
;
A
#
# COMPACT_ATOMS: atom_id res chain seq x y z
N MET A 1 11.06 27.28 11.59
CA MET A 1 11.82 26.25 10.84
C MET A 1 10.95 25.00 10.77
N LYS A 2 10.14 24.92 9.71
CA LYS A 2 10.37 24.09 8.51
C LYS A 2 10.05 22.61 8.76
N THR A 3 8.77 22.26 8.67
CA THR A 3 8.19 21.24 7.76
C THR A 3 9.09 20.14 7.16
N TYR A 4 10.03 19.55 7.91
CA TYR A 4 10.85 18.42 7.41
C TYR A 4 10.34 17.03 7.84
N ASN A 5 9.36 16.96 8.74
CA ASN A 5 8.89 15.69 9.32
C ASN A 5 7.78 14.96 8.54
N VAL A 6 7.34 15.48 7.38
CA VAL A 6 6.40 14.77 6.50
C VAL A 6 7.14 13.89 5.48
N ILE A 7 8.37 14.27 5.13
CA ILE A 7 9.16 13.56 4.10
C ILE A 7 9.89 12.35 4.70
N THR A 8 10.17 12.33 6.01
CA THR A 8 10.74 11.17 6.71
C THR A 8 9.71 10.07 7.02
N GLY A 9 8.41 10.36 6.92
CA GLY A 9 7.34 9.35 7.00
C GLY A 9 7.31 8.41 5.80
N ALA A 10 7.49 8.96 4.59
CA ALA A 10 7.66 8.20 3.35
C ALA A 10 8.92 7.31 3.39
N LEU A 11 9.99 7.80 4.04
CA LEU A 11 11.24 7.05 4.20
C LEU A 11 11.12 5.81 5.10
N LYS A 12 10.03 5.68 5.87
CA LYS A 12 9.74 4.49 6.68
C LYS A 12 8.62 3.63 6.09
N LEU A 13 7.78 4.15 5.20
CA LEU A 13 7.04 3.29 4.27
C LEU A 13 8.01 2.42 3.45
N TYR A 14 9.21 2.93 3.15
CA TYR A 14 10.32 2.16 2.57
C TYR A 14 10.64 0.87 3.35
N PHE A 15 10.55 0.86 4.69
CA PHE A 15 10.83 -0.33 5.51
C PHE A 15 9.66 -1.30 5.65
N MET A 16 8.44 -0.92 5.27
CA MET A 16 7.34 -1.89 5.09
C MET A 16 7.60 -2.82 3.90
N LEU A 17 8.32 -2.32 2.89
CA LEU A 17 8.48 -2.98 1.61
C LEU A 17 9.43 -4.17 1.63
N ASP A 18 10.52 -4.15 2.39
CA ASP A 18 11.54 -5.19 2.24
C ASP A 18 11.07 -6.59 2.68
N ARG A 19 10.13 -6.67 3.63
CA ARG A 19 9.53 -7.96 4.07
C ARG A 19 8.43 -8.49 3.16
N CYS A 20 7.73 -7.58 2.49
CA CYS A 20 6.69 -7.89 1.53
C CYS A 20 7.30 -8.32 0.17
N ARG A 21 8.47 -7.77 -0.17
CA ARG A 21 9.28 -8.12 -1.35
C ARG A 21 9.74 -9.58 -1.36
N SER A 22 10.12 -10.15 -0.21
CA SER A 22 10.53 -11.56 -0.17
C SER A 22 9.39 -12.56 -0.47
N ARG A 23 8.13 -12.12 -0.53
CA ARG A 23 6.93 -12.96 -0.65
C ARG A 23 6.05 -12.63 -1.87
N HIS A 24 6.63 -12.04 -2.93
CA HIS A 24 5.92 -11.65 -4.16
C HIS A 24 5.01 -12.75 -4.75
N HIS A 25 5.39 -14.02 -4.64
CA HIS A 25 4.63 -15.15 -5.19
C HIS A 25 3.32 -15.46 -4.45
N GLN A 26 3.13 -14.92 -3.23
CA GLN A 26 2.04 -15.30 -2.33
C GLN A 26 0.90 -14.26 -2.26
N LEU A 27 1.07 -13.10 -2.87
CA LEU A 27 0.02 -12.08 -3.00
C LEU A 27 -0.81 -12.22 -4.29
N THR A 28 -0.37 -13.08 -5.20
CA THR A 28 -1.12 -13.57 -6.38
C THR A 28 -2.09 -14.71 -6.06
N ASP A 29 -2.17 -15.14 -4.80
CA ASP A 29 -3.12 -16.17 -4.40
C ASP A 29 -4.56 -15.63 -4.58
N PRO A 30 -5.48 -16.36 -5.22
CA PRO A 30 -6.87 -15.95 -5.40
C PRO A 30 -7.62 -15.69 -4.08
N TYR A 31 -7.05 -16.09 -2.94
CA TYR A 31 -7.57 -15.79 -1.62
C TYR A 31 -6.90 -14.53 -1.04
N GLU A 32 -7.62 -13.39 -1.09
CA GLU A 32 -7.24 -12.10 -0.46
C GLU A 32 -6.82 -12.25 1.03
N ARG A 33 -7.22 -13.34 1.70
CA ARG A 33 -6.87 -13.68 3.09
C ARG A 33 -5.37 -13.69 3.37
N PHE A 34 -4.56 -14.38 2.56
CA PHE A 34 -3.12 -14.48 2.82
C PHE A 34 -2.46 -13.10 2.68
N GLY A 35 -2.92 -12.29 1.72
CA GLY A 35 -2.48 -10.92 1.57
C GLY A 35 -2.82 -10.03 2.77
N CYS A 36 -4.02 -10.18 3.33
CA CYS A 36 -4.41 -9.46 4.54
C CYS A 36 -3.54 -9.81 5.77
N GLU A 37 -3.20 -11.08 5.96
CA GLU A 37 -2.32 -11.52 7.05
C GLU A 37 -0.93 -10.88 6.95
N LEU A 38 -0.34 -10.89 5.75
CA LEU A 38 0.94 -10.24 5.46
C LEU A 38 0.89 -8.72 5.73
N CYS A 39 -0.16 -8.06 5.27
CA CYS A 39 -0.36 -6.63 5.52
C CYS A 39 -0.52 -6.34 7.01
N SER A 40 -1.29 -7.14 7.75
CA SER A 40 -1.48 -6.97 9.20
C SER A 40 -0.16 -7.12 9.97
N GLU A 41 0.66 -8.12 9.64
CA GLU A 41 2.00 -8.28 10.22
C GLU A 41 2.88 -7.06 9.95
N ALA A 42 2.86 -6.55 8.71
CA ALA A 42 3.64 -5.39 8.34
C ALA A 42 3.17 -4.14 9.11
N LEU A 43 1.86 -3.89 9.19
CA LEU A 43 1.26 -2.76 9.89
C LEU A 43 1.65 -2.74 11.37
N LYS A 44 1.67 -3.91 12.05
CA LYS A 44 2.10 -4.03 13.45
C LYS A 44 3.57 -3.65 13.69
N GLN A 45 4.40 -3.73 12.66
CA GLN A 45 5.82 -3.37 12.74
C GLN A 45 6.07 -1.90 12.40
N MET A 46 5.04 -1.15 11.98
CA MET A 46 5.17 0.28 11.72
C MET A 46 5.28 1.08 13.04
N PRO A 47 6.03 2.19 13.03
CA PRO A 47 5.89 3.20 14.06
C PRO A 47 4.43 3.72 14.13
N PRO A 48 3.86 3.94 15.33
CA PRO A 48 2.46 4.30 15.49
C PRO A 48 1.99 5.47 14.62
N ALA A 49 2.80 6.54 14.55
CA ALA A 49 2.45 7.72 13.74
C ALA A 49 2.28 7.41 12.24
N HIS A 50 3.00 6.43 11.72
CA HIS A 50 2.92 6.04 10.30
C HIS A 50 1.73 5.14 10.04
N CYS A 51 1.47 4.19 10.95
CA CYS A 51 0.26 3.37 10.88
C CYS A 51 -0.99 4.25 10.88
N GLU A 52 -1.01 5.28 11.73
CA GLU A 52 -2.16 6.18 11.84
C GLU A 52 -2.35 7.09 10.63
N THR A 53 -1.25 7.55 10.03
CA THR A 53 -1.28 8.27 8.77
C THR A 53 -1.81 7.38 7.64
N LEU A 54 -1.33 6.14 7.58
CA LEU A 54 -1.76 5.18 6.56
C LEU A 54 -3.23 4.79 6.74
N ARG A 55 -3.69 4.54 7.97
CA ARG A 55 -5.09 4.29 8.30
C ARG A 55 -5.99 5.42 7.81
N TYR A 56 -5.64 6.67 8.15
CA TYR A 56 -6.41 7.84 7.72
C TYR A 56 -6.46 7.95 6.19
N LEU A 57 -5.35 7.68 5.51
CA LEU A 57 -5.30 7.67 4.05
C LEU A 57 -6.17 6.56 3.46
N MET A 58 -6.07 5.33 3.94
CA MET A 58 -6.86 4.19 3.44
C MET A 58 -8.36 4.43 3.67
N ALA A 59 -8.75 4.95 4.83
CA ALA A 59 -10.14 5.32 5.13
C ALA A 59 -10.68 6.40 4.19
N HIS A 60 -9.84 7.37 3.83
CA HIS A 60 -10.19 8.38 2.83
C HIS A 60 -10.36 7.76 1.44
N LEU A 61 -9.42 6.94 1.00
CA LEU A 61 -9.48 6.29 -0.31
C LEU A 61 -10.67 5.33 -0.43
N LYS A 62 -11.02 4.60 0.64
CA LYS A 62 -12.25 3.79 0.70
C LYS A 62 -13.49 4.65 0.39
N ARG A 63 -13.62 5.83 1.00
CA ARG A 63 -14.74 6.76 0.70
C ARG A 63 -14.72 7.25 -0.74
N VAL A 64 -13.54 7.45 -1.35
CA VAL A 64 -13.43 7.78 -2.77
C VAL A 64 -14.00 6.64 -3.63
N THR A 65 -13.69 5.37 -3.31
CA THR A 65 -14.24 4.22 -4.05
C THR A 65 -15.76 4.07 -3.94
N GLN A 66 -16.37 4.52 -2.85
CA GLN A 66 -17.84 4.49 -2.69
C GLN A 66 -18.55 5.44 -3.70
N ASN A 67 -17.84 6.43 -4.22
CA ASN A 67 -18.31 7.36 -5.25
C ASN A 67 -17.85 6.99 -6.67
N GLU A 68 -17.41 5.75 -6.91
CA GLU A 68 -16.90 5.27 -8.20
C GLU A 68 -17.83 5.58 -9.38
N LYS A 69 -19.16 5.50 -9.18
CA LYS A 69 -20.14 5.81 -10.22
C LYS A 69 -20.03 7.24 -10.79
N HIS A 70 -19.44 8.17 -10.03
CA HIS A 70 -19.29 9.57 -10.42
C HIS A 70 -17.84 9.96 -10.71
N ASN A 71 -16.87 9.43 -9.94
CA ASN A 71 -15.46 9.79 -10.08
C ASN A 71 -14.62 8.78 -10.89
N LEU A 72 -15.19 7.60 -11.20
CA LEU A 72 -14.55 6.51 -11.95
C LEU A 72 -13.31 5.89 -11.26
N MET A 73 -13.16 6.11 -9.95
CA MET A 73 -12.02 5.65 -9.16
C MET A 73 -12.40 4.47 -8.25
N ASN A 74 -12.21 3.23 -8.73
CA ASN A 74 -12.16 2.05 -7.85
C ASN A 74 -10.80 1.90 -7.15
N ALA A 75 -10.73 0.93 -6.24
CA ALA A 75 -9.50 0.56 -5.54
C ALA A 75 -8.36 0.16 -6.50
N GLU A 76 -8.68 -0.49 -7.62
CA GLU A 76 -7.69 -0.90 -8.64
C GLU A 76 -7.04 0.33 -9.29
N ASN A 77 -7.82 1.35 -9.65
CA ASN A 77 -7.36 2.62 -10.24
C ASN A 77 -6.56 3.44 -9.23
N LEU A 78 -7.03 3.51 -7.99
CA LEU A 78 -6.31 4.17 -6.91
C LEU A 78 -4.98 3.46 -6.61
N GLY A 79 -4.94 2.12 -6.70
CA GLY A 79 -3.71 1.34 -6.57
C GLY A 79 -2.66 1.69 -7.62
N ILE A 80 -3.04 2.04 -8.85
CA ILE A 80 -2.08 2.48 -9.89
C ILE A 80 -1.43 3.81 -9.49
N VAL A 81 -2.21 4.74 -8.97
CA VAL A 81 -1.75 6.09 -8.64
C VAL A 81 -0.93 6.09 -7.35
N PHE A 82 -1.45 5.43 -6.32
CA PHE A 82 -0.84 5.43 -4.98
C PHE A 82 0.20 4.33 -4.80
N GLY A 83 0.21 3.26 -5.60
CA GLY A 83 1.21 2.19 -5.55
C GLY A 83 2.64 2.74 -5.60
N PRO A 84 3.06 3.43 -6.68
CA PRO A 84 4.40 4.00 -6.79
C PRO A 84 4.69 5.14 -5.79
N THR A 85 3.63 5.83 -5.33
CA THR A 85 3.76 6.96 -4.39
C THR A 85 4.03 6.47 -2.97
N LEU A 86 3.36 5.40 -2.56
CA LEU A 86 3.51 4.78 -1.24
C LEU A 86 4.68 3.80 -1.21
N MET A 87 5.00 3.19 -2.35
CA MET A 87 6.01 2.16 -2.44
C MET A 87 7.04 2.49 -3.51
N ARG A 88 8.28 2.69 -3.08
CA ARG A 88 9.40 2.95 -3.97
C ARG A 88 10.16 1.65 -4.20
N ALA A 89 10.28 1.24 -5.47
CA ALA A 89 11.22 0.19 -5.86
C ALA A 89 12.65 0.76 -5.79
N PRO A 90 13.63 0.06 -5.18
CA PRO A 90 15.03 0.42 -5.37
C PRO A 90 15.41 0.26 -6.86
N ASP A 91 16.53 0.86 -7.28
CA ASP A 91 17.01 0.77 -8.66
C ASP A 91 17.22 -0.71 -9.06
N LEU A 92 16.24 -1.24 -9.78
CA LEU A 92 16.13 -2.65 -10.16
C LEU A 92 16.16 -2.77 -11.68
N ASP A 93 16.54 -3.95 -12.17
CA ASP A 93 16.46 -4.29 -13.58
C ASP A 93 15.00 -4.26 -14.08
N ALA A 94 14.83 -4.04 -15.39
CA ALA A 94 13.53 -3.71 -15.99
C ALA A 94 12.41 -4.74 -15.71
N MET A 95 12.72 -6.03 -15.62
CA MET A 95 11.71 -7.06 -15.34
C MET A 95 11.29 -7.10 -13.88
N THR A 96 12.23 -6.91 -12.96
CA THR A 96 11.90 -6.81 -11.53
C THR A 96 11.11 -5.54 -11.25
N ALA A 97 11.43 -4.43 -11.91
CA ALA A 97 10.67 -3.19 -11.82
C ALA A 97 9.20 -3.35 -12.25
N LEU A 98 8.92 -4.10 -13.33
CA LEU A 98 7.54 -4.34 -13.78
C LEU A 98 6.74 -5.22 -12.82
N ASN A 99 7.37 -6.22 -12.20
CA ASN A 99 6.73 -7.05 -11.18
C ASN A 99 6.44 -6.26 -9.90
N ASP A 100 7.36 -5.37 -9.51
CA ASP A 100 7.17 -4.46 -8.39
C ASP A 100 6.00 -3.50 -8.62
N ILE A 101 5.84 -2.92 -9.82
CA ILE A 101 4.70 -2.03 -10.10
C ILE A 101 3.35 -2.74 -9.93
N ARG A 102 3.23 -3.98 -10.44
CA ARG A 102 2.01 -4.78 -10.26
C ARG A 102 1.74 -5.08 -8.79
N TYR A 103 2.79 -5.46 -8.08
CA TYR A 103 2.73 -5.77 -6.66
C TYR A 103 2.28 -4.57 -5.82
N GLN A 104 2.89 -3.41 -6.07
CA GLN A 104 2.56 -2.17 -5.39
C GLN A 104 1.09 -1.79 -5.59
N ARG A 105 0.58 -1.93 -6.82
CA ARG A 105 -0.84 -1.71 -7.08
C ARG A 105 -1.73 -2.62 -6.23
N GLN A 106 -1.45 -3.92 -6.22
CA GLN A 106 -2.25 -4.92 -5.51
C GLN A 106 -2.26 -4.70 -4.00
N VAL A 107 -1.11 -4.36 -3.40
CA VAL A 107 -1.03 -4.08 -1.96
C VAL A 107 -1.89 -2.88 -1.59
N VAL A 108 -1.83 -1.78 -2.35
CA VAL A 108 -2.69 -0.61 -2.09
C VAL A 108 -4.16 -0.95 -2.26
N GLU A 109 -4.50 -1.70 -3.31
CA GLU A 109 -5.88 -2.14 -3.54
C GLU A 109 -6.41 -2.94 -2.36
N LEU A 110 -5.62 -3.90 -1.85
CA LEU A 110 -5.99 -4.74 -0.71
C LEU A 110 -6.15 -3.92 0.56
N LEU A 111 -5.25 -2.98 0.83
CA LEU A 111 -5.34 -2.07 1.98
C LEU A 111 -6.58 -1.18 1.92
N ILE A 112 -6.97 -0.69 0.74
CA ILE A 112 -8.20 0.09 0.56
C ILE A 112 -9.42 -0.80 0.75
N LYS A 113 -9.44 -1.99 0.16
CA LYS A 113 -10.59 -2.91 0.23
C LYS A 113 -10.86 -3.39 1.65
N ASN A 114 -9.81 -3.64 2.44
CA ASN A 114 -9.89 -4.27 3.76
C ASN A 114 -9.50 -3.31 4.91
N GLU A 115 -9.63 -2.00 4.69
CA GLU A 115 -9.25 -0.99 5.69
C GLU A 115 -9.91 -1.21 7.04
N ASP A 116 -11.19 -1.60 7.04
CA ASP A 116 -12.02 -1.86 8.22
C ASP A 116 -11.60 -3.09 9.03
N ILE A 117 -10.83 -4.00 8.43
CA ILE A 117 -10.37 -5.25 9.06
C ILE A 117 -8.90 -5.13 9.49
N LEU A 118 -8.11 -4.36 8.74
CA LEU A 118 -6.65 -4.29 8.90
C LEU A 118 -6.18 -3.27 9.94
N PHE A 119 -6.96 -2.21 10.17
CA PHE A 119 -6.63 -1.10 11.06
C PHE A 119 -7.63 -0.96 12.20
#